data_AF-A0A166RVR5-F1
#
_entry.id   AF-A0A166RVR5-F1
#
_cell.length_a   1.000
_cell.length_b   1.000
_cell.length_c   1.000
_cell.angle_alpha   90.00
_cell.angle_beta   90.00
_cell.angle_gamma   90.00
#
_symmetry.space_group_name_H-M   'P 1'
#
loop_
_entity.id
_entity.type
_entity.pdbx_description
1 polymer ?
#
loop_
_entity_poly.entity_id
_entity_poly.type
_entity_poly.pdbx_seq_one_letter_code
_entity_poly.pdbx_strand_id
1 'polypeptide(L)'
;MDVLKSAYVKMNQAGMPIFFGCDIGQFTDKNLGIMDSDPFDYQIAINAIMLRMNKADRIIAGESVMARAMVLKAVHLDEATGRPMRCRFRNSWGSAAGVVYQAAIDPRLCPRAVREVSRQDPVSLPLWA
;
A
#
# COMPACT_ATOMS: atom_id res chain seq x y z
N MET A 1 -8.63 5.91 -2.62
CA MET A 1 -7.76 4.71 -2.76
C MET A 1 -8.36 3.63 -3.67
N ASP A 2 -9.65 3.71 -4.00
CA ASP A 2 -10.37 2.61 -4.67
C ASP A 2 -9.91 2.35 -6.11
N VAL A 3 -9.41 3.39 -6.79
CA VAL A 3 -8.80 3.25 -8.13
C VAL A 3 -7.55 2.36 -8.08
N LEU A 4 -6.62 2.63 -7.15
CA LEU A 4 -5.42 1.80 -6.98
C LEU A 4 -5.81 0.36 -6.61
N LYS A 5 -6.77 0.21 -5.70
CA LYS A 5 -7.27 -1.09 -5.26
C LYS A 5 -7.88 -1.92 -6.38
N SER A 6 -8.79 -1.32 -7.14
CA SER A 6 -9.41 -1.99 -8.29
C SER A 6 -8.41 -2.31 -9.40
N ALA A 7 -7.43 -1.44 -9.64
CA ALA A 7 -6.41 -1.67 -10.66
C ALA A 7 -5.49 -2.84 -10.33
N TYR A 8 -5.01 -2.97 -9.08
CA TYR A 8 -4.17 -4.12 -8.72
C TYR A 8 -4.97 -5.43 -8.73
N VAL A 9 -6.26 -5.41 -8.41
CA VAL A 9 -7.13 -6.60 -8.51
C VAL A 9 -7.20 -7.08 -9.94
N LYS A 10 -7.45 -6.17 -10.90
CA LYS A 10 -7.49 -6.49 -12.33
C LYS A 10 -6.17 -7.04 -12.85
N MET A 11 -5.05 -6.44 -12.45
CA MET A 11 -3.72 -6.96 -12.81
C MET A 11 -3.47 -8.35 -12.25
N ASN A 12 -3.90 -8.62 -11.02
CA ASN A 12 -3.72 -9.93 -10.41
C ASN A 12 -4.57 -10.99 -11.11
N GLN A 13 -5.81 -10.65 -11.47
CA GLN A 13 -6.69 -11.50 -12.30
C GLN A 13 -6.11 -11.75 -13.70
N ALA A 14 -5.39 -10.77 -14.26
CA ALA A 14 -4.68 -10.90 -15.53
C ALA A 14 -3.35 -11.66 -15.42
N GLY A 15 -3.00 -12.20 -14.25
CA GLY A 15 -1.76 -12.95 -14.03
C GLY A 15 -0.48 -12.10 -14.08
N MET A 16 -0.59 -10.77 -14.03
CA MET A 16 0.56 -9.88 -14.12
C MET A 16 1.21 -9.63 -12.77
N PRO A 17 2.56 -9.61 -12.69
CA PRO A 17 3.25 -9.21 -11.47
C PRO A 17 3.05 -7.71 -11.21
N ILE A 18 2.85 -7.34 -9.95
CA ILE A 18 2.57 -5.97 -9.54
C ILE A 18 3.66 -5.54 -8.58
N PHE A 19 4.52 -4.61 -9.03
CA PHE A 19 5.50 -3.97 -8.16
C PHE A 19 4.79 -3.03 -7.19
N PHE A 20 5.27 -2.95 -5.96
CA PHE A 20 4.58 -2.30 -4.87
C PHE A 20 5.54 -1.62 -3.89
N GLY A 21 5.42 -0.31 -3.72
CA GLY A 21 6.20 0.49 -2.77
C GLY A 21 5.43 0.71 -1.48
N CYS A 22 6.07 0.53 -0.33
CA CYS A 22 5.45 0.64 0.98
C CYS A 22 6.41 1.05 2.12
N ASP A 23 5.88 1.56 3.25
CA ASP A 23 6.60 1.70 4.51
C ASP A 23 6.45 0.43 5.35
N ILE A 24 7.47 -0.42 5.34
CA ILE A 24 7.49 -1.70 6.04
C ILE A 24 7.87 -1.62 7.52
N GLY A 25 8.30 -0.45 7.99
CA GLY A 25 8.56 -0.24 9.42
C GLY A 25 7.27 -0.06 10.21
N GLN A 26 6.21 0.40 9.53
CA GLN A 26 4.96 0.81 10.14
C GLN A 26 4.01 -0.36 10.30
N PHE A 27 3.50 -0.55 11.52
CA PHE A 27 2.45 -1.49 11.86
C PHE A 27 2.66 -2.93 11.32
N THR A 28 3.88 -3.42 11.46
CA THR A 28 4.32 -4.69 10.88
C THR A 28 4.90 -5.60 11.95
N ASP A 29 4.36 -6.81 12.07
CA ASP A 29 5.03 -7.90 12.77
C ASP A 29 5.94 -8.65 11.78
N LYS A 30 7.25 -8.47 11.93
CA LYS A 30 8.27 -9.07 11.05
C LYS A 30 8.44 -10.58 11.25
N ASN A 31 8.07 -11.10 12.41
CA ASN A 31 8.19 -12.53 12.71
C ASN A 31 7.02 -13.29 12.10
N LEU A 32 5.81 -12.73 12.21
CA LEU A 32 4.59 -13.31 11.65
C LEU A 32 4.39 -12.96 10.16
N GLY A 33 5.07 -11.91 9.67
CA GLY A 33 4.89 -11.39 8.32
C GLY A 33 3.53 -10.78 8.07
N ILE A 34 2.90 -10.28 9.14
CA ILE A 34 1.59 -9.66 9.14
C ILE A 34 1.78 -8.14 9.19
N MET A 35 0.96 -7.46 8.40
CA MET A 35 0.84 -6.02 8.44
C MET A 35 -0.63 -5.69 8.51
N ASP A 36 -1.01 -5.08 9.62
CA ASP A 36 -2.37 -4.71 9.95
C ASP A 36 -2.37 -3.21 10.28
N SER A 37 -3.51 -2.54 10.12
CA SER A 37 -3.67 -1.18 10.64
C SER A 37 -3.74 -1.13 12.17
N ASP A 38 -4.02 -2.26 12.83
CA ASP A 38 -4.13 -2.35 14.29
C ASP A 38 -3.40 -3.59 14.85
N PRO A 39 -2.07 -3.70 14.67
CA PRO A 39 -1.32 -4.89 15.07
C PRO A 39 -1.04 -4.95 16.57
N PHE A 40 -1.13 -3.82 17.28
CA PHE A 40 -0.77 -3.69 18.69
C PHE A 40 -1.79 -2.84 19.44
N ASP A 41 -2.27 -3.34 20.57
CA ASP A 41 -3.13 -2.56 21.47
C ASP A 41 -2.27 -1.68 22.40
N TYR A 42 -1.95 -0.48 21.93
CA TYR A 42 -1.18 0.50 22.69
C TYR A 42 -1.92 1.03 23.93
N GLN A 43 -3.26 0.99 23.92
CA GLN A 43 -4.06 1.44 25.05
C GLN A 43 -3.87 0.50 26.23
N ILE A 44 -3.92 -0.82 26.00
CA ILE A 44 -3.63 -1.81 27.03
C ILE A 44 -2.15 -1.76 27.45
N ALA A 45 -1.25 -1.65 26.48
CA ALA A 45 0.18 -1.80 26.74
C ALA A 45 0.79 -0.66 27.58
N ILE A 46 0.42 0.59 27.29
CA ILE A 46 1.06 1.77 27.89
C ILE A 46 0.07 2.85 28.34
N ASN A 47 -1.24 2.52 28.38
CA ASN A 47 -2.31 3.46 28.72
C ASN A 47 -2.27 4.76 27.89
N ALA A 48 -1.91 4.64 26.61
CA ALA A 48 -1.79 5.76 25.70
C ALA A 48 -2.75 5.61 24.52
N ILE A 49 -3.49 6.69 24.25
CA ILE A 49 -4.30 6.82 23.03
C ILE A 49 -3.36 7.35 21.94
N MET A 50 -3.10 6.51 20.93
CA MET A 50 -2.35 6.95 19.75
C MET A 50 -3.17 8.02 18.99
N LEU A 51 -2.59 9.20 18.84
CA LEU A 51 -3.13 10.24 17.95
C LEU A 51 -3.05 9.73 16.51
N ARG A 52 -4.21 9.35 15.95
CA ARG A 52 -4.27 8.82 14.59
C ARG A 52 -4.13 9.97 13.59
N MET A 53 -2.97 10.04 12.95
CA MET A 53 -2.73 10.91 11.80
C MET A 53 -3.28 10.28 10.52
N ASN A 54 -3.85 11.10 9.63
CA ASN A 54 -4.24 10.61 8.31
C ASN A 54 -2.99 10.41 7.41
N LYS A 55 -3.14 9.70 6.29
CA LYS A 55 -2.00 9.37 5.43
C LYS A 55 -1.24 10.61 4.90
N ALA A 56 -1.93 11.71 4.61
CA ALA A 56 -1.29 12.93 4.11
C ALA A 56 -0.47 13.60 5.21
N ASP A 57 -1.03 13.73 6.42
CA ASP A 57 -0.34 14.33 7.56
C ASP A 57 0.95 13.59 7.90
N ARG A 58 0.92 12.25 7.84
CA ARG A 58 2.08 11.39 8.11
C ARG A 58 3.24 11.62 7.14
N ILE A 59 2.92 11.86 5.86
CA ILE A 59 3.93 12.17 4.83
C ILE A 59 4.46 13.59 5.06
N ILE A 60 3.59 14.57 5.27
CA ILE A 60 3.96 15.98 5.48
C ILE A 60 4.84 16.15 6.73
N ALA A 61 4.54 15.41 7.80
CA ALA A 61 5.32 15.43 9.04
C ALA A 61 6.61 14.59 8.98
N GLY A 62 6.88 13.88 7.88
CA GLY A 62 8.02 12.98 7.74
C GLY A 62 7.95 11.73 8.62
N GLU A 63 6.78 11.39 9.15
CA GLU A 63 6.57 10.22 10.01
C GLU A 63 6.50 8.92 9.20
N SER A 64 6.07 8.98 7.93
CA SER A 64 6.06 7.81 7.05
C SER A 64 6.41 8.14 5.60
N VAL A 65 7.20 7.26 4.98
CA VAL A 65 7.79 7.43 3.66
C VAL A 65 7.84 6.08 2.94
N MET A 66 7.88 6.06 1.60
CA MET A 66 8.09 4.82 0.85
C MET A 66 9.48 4.24 1.12
N ALA A 67 9.58 3.33 2.09
CA ALA A 67 10.85 2.76 2.54
C ALA A 67 11.26 1.50 1.77
N ARG A 68 10.33 0.79 1.12
CA ARG A 68 10.63 -0.52 0.51
C ARG A 68 9.75 -0.86 -0.69
N ALA A 69 10.30 -1.65 -1.61
CA ALA A 69 9.57 -2.29 -2.69
C ALA A 69 9.37 -3.81 -2.50
N MET A 70 8.21 -4.31 -2.91
CA MET A 70 7.78 -5.72 -2.89
C MET A 70 6.97 -6.06 -4.15
N VAL A 71 6.64 -7.35 -4.34
CA VAL A 71 5.76 -7.79 -5.44
C VAL A 71 4.47 -8.37 -4.88
N LEU A 72 3.31 -7.84 -5.26
CA LEU A 72 2.01 -8.41 -4.93
C LEU A 72 1.76 -9.66 -5.79
N LYS A 73 1.49 -10.79 -5.12
CA LYS A 73 1.31 -12.11 -5.77
C LYS A 73 -0.14 -12.56 -5.81
N ALA A 74 -0.92 -12.26 -4.79
CA ALA A 74 -2.32 -12.68 -4.72
C ALA A 74 -3.14 -11.67 -3.92
N VAL A 75 -4.42 -11.60 -4.24
CA VAL A 75 -5.40 -10.79 -3.53
C VAL A 75 -6.57 -11.69 -3.13
N HIS A 76 -6.99 -11.59 -1.88
CA HIS A 76 -8.21 -12.22 -1.40
C HIS A 76 -9.34 -11.18 -1.43
N LEU A 77 -10.44 -11.53 -2.10
CA LEU A 77 -11.61 -10.68 -2.22
C LEU A 77 -12.70 -11.16 -1.28
N ASP A 78 -13.46 -10.22 -0.73
CA ASP A 78 -14.71 -10.51 -0.05
C ASP A 78 -15.74 -10.99 -1.08
N GLU A 79 -16.40 -12.12 -0.83
CA GLU A 79 -17.32 -12.74 -1.79
C GLU A 79 -18.60 -11.91 -2.01
N ALA A 80 -19.07 -11.21 -0.98
CA ALA A 80 -20.31 -10.43 -1.05
C ALA A 80 -20.13 -9.07 -1.76
N THR A 81 -18.98 -8.41 -1.55
CA THR A 81 -18.73 -7.03 -2.01
C THR A 81 -17.72 -6.95 -3.15
N GLY A 82 -16.98 -8.04 -3.42
CA GLY A 82 -15.89 -8.07 -4.40
C GLY A 82 -14.69 -7.19 -4.01
N ARG A 83 -14.64 -6.69 -2.78
CA ARG A 83 -13.58 -5.77 -2.33
C ARG A 83 -12.36 -6.55 -1.83
N PRO A 84 -11.13 -6.04 -2.07
CA PRO A 84 -9.94 -6.69 -1.57
C PRO A 84 -9.83 -6.58 -0.04
N MET A 85 -9.72 -7.73 0.62
CA MET A 85 -9.59 -7.83 2.08
C MET A 85 -8.13 -7.97 2.52
N ARG A 86 -7.39 -8.88 1.89
CA ARG A 86 -5.99 -9.17 2.24
C ARG A 86 -5.17 -9.44 0.99
N CYS A 87 -3.90 -9.07 1.05
CA CYS A 87 -2.96 -9.14 -0.06
C CYS A 87 -1.75 -9.95 0.34
N ARG A 88 -1.31 -10.88 -0.53
CA ARG A 88 -0.10 -11.67 -0.33
C ARG A 88 1.04 -11.05 -1.11
N PHE A 89 2.05 -10.58 -0.40
CA PHE A 89 3.26 -10.01 -1.00
C PHE A 89 4.39 -11.03 -1.00
N ARG A 90 5.21 -10.99 -2.05
CA ARG A 90 6.53 -11.60 -2.10
C ARG A 90 7.53 -10.52 -1.71
N ASN A 91 8.15 -10.74 -0.57
CA ASN A 91 9.23 -9.90 -0.05
C ASN A 91 10.61 -10.50 -0.41
N SER A 92 11.66 -9.68 -0.35
CA SER A 92 13.05 -10.06 -0.64
C SER A 92 13.89 -10.38 0.61
N TRP A 93 13.38 -10.20 1.84
CA TRP A 93 14.08 -10.52 3.10
C TRP A 93 13.32 -11.52 3.99
N GLY A 94 12.62 -12.50 3.43
CA GLY A 94 11.71 -13.34 4.23
C GLY A 94 10.43 -12.60 4.63
N SER A 95 9.62 -13.21 5.48
CA SER A 95 8.20 -12.87 5.76
C SER A 95 7.98 -11.54 6.50
N ALA A 96 8.01 -10.41 5.79
CA ALA A 96 7.58 -9.10 6.31
C ALA A 96 6.74 -8.37 5.26
N ALA A 97 5.79 -7.53 5.68
CA ALA A 97 4.87 -6.77 4.79
C ALA A 97 4.73 -5.31 5.30
N GLY A 98 4.50 -4.29 4.45
CA GLY A 98 4.44 -2.85 4.81
C GLY A 98 3.35 -1.96 4.16
N VAL A 99 3.15 -0.71 4.64
CA VAL A 99 2.07 0.23 4.25
C VAL A 99 2.21 0.80 2.84
N VAL A 100 1.20 0.64 1.98
CA VAL A 100 1.23 0.95 0.53
C VAL A 100 1.33 2.43 0.16
N TYR A 101 2.29 2.77 -0.69
CA TYR A 101 2.44 4.08 -1.35
C TYR A 101 2.24 4.02 -2.86
N GLN A 102 2.88 3.07 -3.55
CA GLN A 102 2.92 3.04 -5.02
C GLN A 102 2.73 1.63 -5.56
N ALA A 103 2.18 1.50 -6.77
CA ALA A 103 2.24 0.26 -7.53
C ALA A 103 2.53 0.53 -9.01
N ALA A 104 3.26 -0.36 -9.68
CA ALA A 104 3.44 -0.31 -11.13
C ALA A 104 2.33 -1.10 -11.81
N ILE A 105 1.57 -0.42 -12.68
CA ILE A 105 0.34 -0.95 -13.27
C ILE A 105 0.36 -0.82 -14.79
N ASP A 106 -0.11 -1.85 -15.51
CA ASP A 106 -0.28 -1.77 -16.97
C ASP A 106 -1.32 -0.67 -17.29
N PRO A 107 -0.94 0.38 -18.05
CA PRO A 107 -1.83 1.49 -18.33
C PRO A 107 -3.17 1.09 -18.97
N ARG A 108 -3.22 -0.03 -19.70
CA ARG A 108 -4.43 -0.55 -20.35
C ARG A 108 -5.51 -0.96 -19.35
N LEU A 109 -5.13 -1.29 -18.12
CA LEU A 109 -6.05 -1.68 -17.05
C LEU A 109 -6.56 -0.49 -16.24
N CYS A 110 -6.00 0.69 -16.45
CA CYS A 110 -6.41 1.92 -15.79
C CYS A 110 -7.62 2.57 -16.52
N PRO A 111 -8.60 3.12 -15.77
CA PRO A 111 -9.66 3.94 -16.35
C PRO A 111 -9.11 5.09 -17.21
N ARG A 112 -9.88 5.56 -18.20
CA ARG A 112 -9.44 6.62 -19.12
C ARG A 112 -8.96 7.88 -18.38
N ALA A 113 -9.69 8.30 -17.36
CA ALA A 113 -9.35 9.45 -16.52
C ALA A 113 -7.94 9.34 -15.89
N VAL A 114 -7.51 8.14 -15.49
CA VAL A 114 -6.18 7.91 -14.92
C VAL A 114 -5.10 7.94 -16.00
N ARG A 115 -5.39 7.39 -17.19
CA ARG A 115 -4.49 7.45 -18.35
C ARG A 115 -4.28 8.87 -18.87
N GLU A 116 -5.27 9.75 -18.71
CA GLU A 116 -5.15 11.15 -19.12
C GLU A 116 -4.26 11.97 -18.17
N VAL A 117 -4.08 11.55 -16.91
CA VAL A 117 -3.14 12.21 -15.98
C VAL A 117 -1.70 12.21 -16.52
N SER A 118 -1.29 11.15 -17.24
CA SER A 118 0.06 11.09 -17.82
C SER A 118 0.30 12.09 -18.97
N ARG A 119 -0.74 12.83 -19.39
CA ARG A 119 -0.65 13.86 -20.43
C ARG A 119 -0.56 15.28 -19.87
N GLN A 120 -0.66 15.43 -18.54
CA GLN A 120 -0.54 16.72 -17.86
C GLN A 120 0.94 17.01 -17.59
N ASP A 121 1.27 18.30 -17.41
CA ASP A 121 2.60 18.67 -16.94
C ASP A 121 2.83 18.13 -15.52
N PRO A 122 3.95 17.43 -15.27
CA PRO A 122 4.21 16.83 -13.98
C PRO A 122 4.47 17.90 -12.93
N VAL A 123 3.88 17.73 -11.75
CA VAL A 123 4.21 18.55 -10.59
C VAL A 123 5.63 18.20 -10.14
N SER A 124 6.53 19.18 -10.17
CA SER A 124 7.89 19.02 -9.68
C SER A 124 7.90 19.04 -8.16
N LEU A 125 8.36 17.94 -7.55
CA LEU A 125 8.54 17.83 -6.11
C LEU A 125 10.01 18.12 -5.75
N PRO A 126 10.29 18.75 -4.58
CA PRO A 126 11.66 18.92 -4.11
C PRO A 126 12.36 17.57 -3.92
N LEU A 127 13.69 17.54 -4.08
CA LEU A 127 14.50 16.31 -3.97
C LEU A 127 14.36 15.60 -2.60
N TRP A 128 13.97 16.34 -1.57
CA TRP A 128 13.88 15.90 -0.17
C TRP A 128 12.44 15.76 0.34
N ALA A 129 11.44 15.89 -0.54
CA ALA A 129 10.03 15.72 -0.18
C ALA A 129 9.64 14.24 -0.04
#